data_AF-A0A2A9NHL9-F1
#
_entry.id   AF-A0A2A9NHL9-F1
#
_cell.length_a   1.000
_cell.length_b   1.000
_cell.length_c   1.000
_cell.angle_alpha   90.00
_cell.angle_beta   90.00
_cell.angle_gamma   90.00
#
_symmetry.space_group_name_H-M   'P 1'
#
loop_
_entity.id
_entity.type
_entity.pdbx_description
1 polymer ?
#
loop_
_entity_poly.entity_id
_entity_poly.type
_entity_poly.pdbx_seq_one_letter_code
_entity_poly.pdbx_strand_id
1 'polypeptide(L)'
;MTHSRINPRVFWPSIIVIAQVVILVLLWSFFIATSLTVLPLPDSLAKIVKANLQTTTLVVAVVASLIAGVTWYLFSEAVRFVINIHLTGMGMSLHSMSALTTIAKGEFIFGSLKSIWTYIAALVAIALLLQTAALTAVLSPSTVHLSYPVRGWEVDITDPKFPDLLGPLQRDWVIQPDVQPDTQFTVAPAMLSSGEMAVRARLNLPSFFSFNNYSYIGSTYGVLAANLVPMSNVLPSTKSPGTFLPPNSMITKPRRLNGLKSTYTMVQQGYTPAVKCRREEWLMKITYDSSTSILRGDISCPNNDFAYVYQVVGPTQSAILAFVCLVYTPDYPTAPTAEYDIILKGYGKLYSSLPGYVCRINSDVTAVEVRYDDPPTLYDSDVPNLLNSTTLHATVTPVPRLGYEATLMFLRQVVNGQNLYANNVGNIISSFHTVRLSDSDSLTAIWESYLRGSLEFASTLIRTNVTTRSTPDDYLINANNTFPLRSLTGTYTIETMGWTQSVGIAHRATFAAPTVVTIASLLIVIYGGLRVMAVRSTPAPTSTHFDPRDTLHIVAASAAGGLEFHPDYVSDGVPNGEKFDVRLDTVNPQTGKVGFVTAQEGYAPVANPAMKHDSYYTTYTGYMG
;
A
#
# COMPACT_ATOMS: atom_id res chain seq x y z
N MET A 1 -28.14 -17.26 -57.89
CA MET A 1 -27.95 -16.80 -56.50
C MET A 1 -27.78 -15.28 -56.51
N THR A 2 -28.84 -14.55 -56.18
CA THR A 2 -28.82 -13.10 -56.06
C THR A 2 -28.08 -12.73 -54.77
N HIS A 3 -26.81 -12.31 -54.88
CA HIS A 3 -26.09 -11.72 -53.75
C HIS A 3 -26.89 -10.52 -53.25
N SER A 4 -27.42 -10.61 -52.02
CA SER A 4 -27.93 -9.46 -51.29
C SER A 4 -26.82 -8.41 -51.26
N ARG A 5 -26.98 -7.34 -52.05
CA ARG A 5 -26.09 -6.18 -52.00
C ARG A 5 -26.39 -5.47 -50.70
N ILE A 6 -25.63 -5.82 -49.67
CA ILE A 6 -25.64 -5.13 -48.37
C ILE A 6 -25.47 -3.63 -48.64
N ASN A 7 -26.43 -2.82 -48.20
CA ASN A 7 -26.37 -1.37 -48.39
C ASN A 7 -25.23 -0.80 -47.53
N PRO A 8 -24.13 -0.29 -48.15
CA PRO A 8 -22.97 0.18 -47.40
C PRO A 8 -23.30 1.35 -46.48
N ARG A 9 -24.38 2.10 -46.76
CA ARG A 9 -24.86 3.23 -45.93
C ARG A 9 -25.48 2.81 -44.61
N VAL A 10 -25.92 1.56 -44.48
CA VAL A 10 -26.52 1.03 -43.25
C VAL A 10 -25.53 0.12 -42.54
N PHE A 11 -24.78 -0.67 -43.31
CA PHE A 11 -23.86 -1.66 -42.77
C PHE A 11 -22.69 -1.06 -42.01
N TRP A 12 -21.96 -0.10 -42.61
CA TRP A 12 -20.78 0.51 -41.97
C TRP A 12 -21.12 1.28 -40.68
N PRO A 13 -22.16 2.15 -40.66
CA PRO A 13 -22.59 2.80 -39.42
C PRO A 13 -23.01 1.82 -38.33
N SER A 14 -23.70 0.75 -38.69
CA SER A 14 -24.11 -0.28 -37.73
C SER A 14 -22.90 -0.97 -37.11
N ILE A 15 -21.89 -1.32 -37.91
CA ILE A 15 -20.63 -1.90 -37.41
C ILE A 15 -19.91 -0.92 -36.48
N ILE A 16 -19.79 0.35 -36.88
CA ILE A 16 -19.12 1.36 -36.06
C ILE A 16 -19.81 1.52 -34.71
N VAL A 17 -21.14 1.63 -34.69
CA VAL A 17 -21.92 1.75 -33.45
C VAL A 17 -21.75 0.51 -32.58
N ILE A 18 -21.93 -0.69 -33.14
CA ILE A 18 -21.80 -1.93 -32.37
C ILE A 18 -20.38 -2.07 -31.78
N ALA A 19 -19.35 -1.88 -32.60
CA ALA A 19 -17.97 -2.02 -32.16
C ALA A 19 -17.58 -0.97 -31.10
N GLN A 20 -17.93 0.30 -31.31
CA GLN A 20 -17.65 1.38 -30.35
C GLN A 20 -18.41 1.18 -29.03
N VAL A 21 -19.67 0.74 -29.08
CA VAL A 21 -20.45 0.43 -27.87
C VAL A 21 -19.83 -0.75 -27.12
N VAL A 22 -19.41 -1.81 -27.81
CA VAL A 22 -18.73 -2.95 -27.18
C VAL A 22 -17.42 -2.51 -26.51
N ILE A 23 -16.58 -1.72 -27.20
CA ILE A 23 -15.33 -1.19 -26.64
C ILE A 23 -15.63 -0.32 -25.41
N LEU A 24 -16.59 0.60 -25.52
CA LEU A 24 -16.97 1.49 -24.43
C LEU A 24 -17.47 0.71 -23.21
N VAL A 25 -18.37 -0.25 -23.41
CA VAL A 25 -18.92 -1.10 -22.34
C VAL A 25 -17.81 -1.91 -21.67
N LEU A 26 -16.89 -2.51 -22.43
CA LEU A 26 -15.78 -3.27 -21.86
C LEU A 26 -14.84 -2.38 -21.03
N LEU A 27 -14.45 -1.23 -21.57
CA LEU A 27 -13.56 -0.29 -20.89
C LEU A 27 -14.18 0.28 -19.61
N TRP A 28 -15.44 0.72 -19.67
CA TRP A 28 -16.15 1.24 -18.51
C TRP A 28 -16.47 0.16 -17.48
N SER A 29 -16.84 -1.05 -17.90
CA SER A 29 -17.08 -2.16 -16.96
C SER A 29 -15.81 -2.52 -16.22
N PHE A 30 -14.67 -2.61 -16.93
CA PHE A 30 -13.37 -2.84 -16.32
C PHE A 30 -12.98 -1.70 -15.36
N PHE A 31 -13.16 -0.45 -15.77
CA PHE A 31 -12.88 0.72 -14.94
C PHE A 31 -13.71 0.74 -13.67
N ILE A 32 -15.02 0.55 -13.78
CA ILE A 32 -15.95 0.53 -12.65
C ILE A 32 -15.59 -0.62 -11.71
N ALA A 33 -15.37 -1.83 -12.24
CA ALA A 33 -15.00 -2.99 -11.44
C ALA A 33 -13.71 -2.76 -10.64
N THR A 34 -12.68 -2.22 -11.30
CA THR A 34 -11.35 -1.95 -10.70
C THR A 34 -11.32 -0.69 -9.83
N SER A 35 -12.33 0.18 -9.94
CA SER A 35 -12.51 1.35 -9.06
C SER A 35 -13.31 1.01 -7.80
N LEU A 36 -14.26 0.08 -7.88
CA LEU A 36 -15.09 -0.33 -6.75
C LEU A 36 -14.43 -1.42 -5.90
N THR A 37 -13.66 -2.30 -6.55
CA THR A 37 -13.05 -3.46 -5.88
C THR A 37 -11.65 -3.71 -6.42
N VAL A 38 -10.74 -4.09 -5.53
CA VAL A 38 -9.43 -4.60 -5.95
C VAL A 38 -9.66 -5.92 -6.67
N LEU A 39 -9.13 -6.03 -7.89
CA LEU A 39 -9.19 -7.26 -8.69
C LEU A 39 -7.81 -7.92 -8.68
N PRO A 40 -7.53 -8.82 -7.72
CA PRO A 40 -6.22 -9.45 -7.61
C PRO A 40 -6.03 -10.52 -8.68
N LEU A 41 -4.77 -10.69 -9.11
CA LEU A 41 -4.36 -11.80 -9.96
C LEU A 41 -4.24 -13.11 -9.17
N PRO A 42 -4.45 -14.27 -9.81
CA PRO A 42 -4.10 -15.56 -9.22
C PRO A 42 -2.61 -15.62 -8.85
N ASP A 43 -2.26 -16.31 -7.77
CA ASP A 43 -0.89 -16.31 -7.21
C ASP A 43 0.18 -16.70 -8.23
N SER A 44 -0.09 -17.65 -9.13
CA SER A 44 0.85 -18.06 -10.18
C SER A 44 1.13 -16.93 -11.18
N LEU A 45 0.08 -16.23 -11.62
CA LEU A 45 0.21 -15.13 -12.57
C LEU A 45 0.82 -13.89 -11.91
N ALA A 46 0.45 -13.61 -10.66
CA ALA A 46 1.03 -12.53 -9.89
C ALA A 46 2.55 -12.69 -9.72
N LYS A 47 3.04 -13.93 -9.49
CA LYS A 47 4.48 -14.25 -9.45
C LYS A 47 5.17 -13.99 -10.79
N ILE A 48 4.57 -14.46 -11.90
CA ILE A 48 5.13 -14.27 -13.25
C ILE A 48 5.20 -12.78 -13.61
N VAL A 49 4.14 -12.03 -13.32
CA VAL A 49 4.05 -10.58 -13.58
C VAL A 49 5.07 -9.82 -12.75
N LYS A 50 5.22 -10.12 -11.45
CA LYS A 50 6.22 -9.48 -10.58
C LYS A 50 7.65 -9.78 -11.02
N ALA A 51 7.92 -11.00 -11.49
CA ALA A 51 9.23 -11.39 -12.01
C ALA A 51 9.55 -10.72 -13.37
N ASN A 52 8.54 -10.46 -14.20
CA ASN A 52 8.71 -9.95 -15.57
C ASN A 52 7.87 -8.69 -15.83
N LEU A 53 8.05 -7.65 -15.01
CA LEU A 53 7.24 -6.44 -15.07
C LEU A 53 7.35 -5.72 -16.42
N GLN A 54 8.57 -5.65 -16.98
CA GLN A 54 8.82 -5.01 -18.28
C GLN A 54 8.12 -5.75 -19.42
N THR A 55 8.24 -7.07 -19.47
CA THR A 55 7.58 -7.91 -20.50
C THR A 55 6.06 -7.82 -20.37
N THR A 56 5.52 -7.84 -19.16
CA THR A 56 4.09 -7.68 -18.93
C THR A 56 3.59 -6.33 -19.43
N THR A 57 4.31 -5.25 -19.11
CA THR A 57 3.98 -3.90 -19.57
C THR A 57 4.02 -3.80 -21.09
N LEU A 58 5.01 -4.43 -21.74
CA LEU A 58 5.12 -4.48 -23.20
C LEU A 58 3.93 -5.21 -23.84
N VAL A 59 3.56 -6.38 -23.32
CA VAL A 59 2.39 -7.15 -23.82
C VAL A 59 1.11 -6.33 -23.66
N VAL A 60 0.92 -5.71 -22.50
CA VAL A 60 -0.22 -4.82 -22.25
C VAL A 60 -0.21 -3.61 -23.19
N ALA A 61 0.96 -3.02 -23.46
CA ALA A 61 1.09 -1.90 -24.39
C ALA A 61 0.73 -2.29 -25.83
N VAL A 62 1.08 -3.50 -26.28
CA VAL A 62 0.69 -4.03 -27.58
C VAL A 62 -0.84 -4.18 -27.66
N VAL A 63 -1.47 -4.78 -26.65
CA VAL A 63 -2.93 -4.92 -26.59
C VAL A 63 -3.62 -3.55 -26.57
N ALA A 64 -3.12 -2.62 -25.75
CA ALA A 64 -3.60 -1.24 -25.68
C ALA A 64 -3.48 -0.52 -27.04
N SER A 65 -2.36 -0.72 -27.75
CA SER A 65 -2.13 -0.15 -29.08
C SER A 65 -3.10 -0.72 -30.13
N LEU A 66 -3.42 -2.01 -30.06
CA LEU A 66 -4.41 -2.63 -30.93
C LEU A 66 -5.81 -2.05 -30.69
N ILE A 67 -6.23 -1.90 -29.42
CA ILE A 67 -7.52 -1.29 -29.07
C ILE A 67 -7.56 0.18 -29.52
N ALA A 68 -6.50 0.93 -29.27
CA ALA A 68 -6.38 2.33 -29.70
C ALA A 68 -6.44 2.45 -31.23
N GLY A 69 -5.71 1.61 -31.96
CA GLY A 69 -5.72 1.56 -33.42
C GLY A 69 -7.09 1.23 -34.01
N VAL A 70 -7.79 0.23 -33.44
CA VAL A 70 -9.18 -0.09 -33.84
C VAL A 70 -10.11 1.09 -33.56
N THR A 71 -10.00 1.71 -32.38
CA THR A 71 -10.83 2.87 -32.02
C THR A 71 -10.58 4.06 -32.95
N TRP A 72 -9.32 4.34 -33.29
CA TRP A 72 -8.95 5.38 -34.25
C TRP A 72 -9.50 5.05 -35.63
N TYR A 73 -9.33 3.83 -36.13
CA TYR A 73 -9.89 3.42 -37.42
C TYR A 73 -11.40 3.66 -37.48
N LEU A 74 -12.14 3.21 -36.47
CA LEU A 74 -13.59 3.40 -36.38
C LEU A 74 -13.99 4.88 -36.25
N PHE A 75 -13.24 5.67 -35.48
CA PHE A 75 -13.43 7.13 -35.40
C PHE A 75 -13.22 7.79 -36.76
N SER A 76 -12.16 7.42 -37.47
CA SER A 76 -11.87 7.91 -38.79
C SER A 76 -13.03 7.57 -39.74
N GLU A 77 -13.50 6.31 -39.76
CA GLU A 77 -14.61 5.87 -40.61
C GLU A 77 -15.93 6.59 -40.28
N ALA A 78 -16.18 6.91 -39.00
CA ALA A 78 -17.30 7.74 -38.60
C ALA A 78 -17.24 9.13 -39.24
N VAL A 79 -16.05 9.77 -39.22
CA VAL A 79 -15.86 11.08 -39.87
C VAL A 79 -16.07 10.99 -41.38
N ARG A 80 -15.52 9.95 -42.03
CA ARG A 80 -15.73 9.70 -43.47
C ARG A 80 -17.20 9.55 -43.82
N PHE A 81 -17.95 8.80 -43.01
CA PHE A 81 -19.38 8.61 -43.19
C PHE A 81 -20.13 9.95 -43.17
N VAL A 82 -19.84 10.80 -42.20
CA VAL A 82 -20.49 12.12 -42.07
C VAL A 82 -20.12 13.06 -43.22
N ILE A 83 -18.85 13.10 -43.64
CA ILE A 83 -18.42 13.90 -44.80
C ILE A 83 -19.18 13.45 -46.06
N ASN A 84 -19.26 12.14 -46.31
CA ASN A 84 -19.97 11.61 -47.47
C ASN A 84 -21.46 11.95 -47.46
N ILE A 85 -22.10 11.96 -46.29
CA ILE A 85 -23.51 12.38 -46.16
C ILE A 85 -23.67 13.87 -46.47
N HIS A 86 -22.81 14.74 -45.94
CA HIS A 86 -22.92 16.18 -46.18
C HIS A 86 -22.64 16.52 -47.65
N LEU A 87 -21.60 15.93 -48.22
CA LEU A 87 -21.25 16.11 -49.62
C LEU A 87 -22.35 15.61 -50.56
N THR A 88 -23.08 14.55 -50.24
CA THR A 88 -24.15 14.07 -51.14
C THR A 88 -25.49 14.78 -50.95
N GLY A 89 -25.73 15.37 -49.77
CA GLY A 89 -27.02 15.98 -49.39
C GLY A 89 -27.10 17.49 -49.56
N MET A 90 -26.36 18.25 -48.75
CA MET A 90 -26.52 19.70 -48.56
C MET A 90 -25.33 20.53 -49.08
N GLY A 91 -24.21 19.86 -49.38
CA GLY A 91 -22.93 20.52 -49.60
C GLY A 91 -22.20 20.79 -48.28
N MET A 92 -20.89 21.02 -48.37
CA MET A 92 -20.02 21.33 -47.24
C MET A 92 -18.91 22.27 -47.68
N SER A 93 -18.52 23.22 -46.83
CA SER A 93 -17.43 24.14 -47.18
C SER A 93 -16.10 23.40 -47.35
N LEU A 94 -15.29 23.81 -48.32
CA LEU A 94 -13.96 23.23 -48.52
C LEU A 94 -13.09 23.35 -47.27
N HIS A 95 -13.24 24.43 -46.50
CA HIS A 95 -12.59 24.58 -45.20
C HIS A 95 -13.01 23.49 -44.20
N SER A 96 -14.32 23.23 -44.05
CA SER A 96 -14.83 22.18 -43.16
C SER A 96 -14.47 20.78 -43.64
N MET A 97 -14.45 20.56 -44.97
CA MET A 97 -13.98 19.32 -45.57
C MET A 97 -12.53 19.04 -45.22
N SER A 98 -11.66 20.02 -45.49
CA SER A 98 -10.24 19.94 -45.17
C SER A 98 -10.04 19.69 -43.68
N ALA A 99 -10.67 20.50 -42.82
CA ALA A 99 -10.57 20.36 -41.37
C ALA A 99 -11.01 18.97 -40.86
N LEU A 100 -12.16 18.46 -41.30
CA LEU A 100 -12.63 17.13 -40.90
C LEU A 100 -11.73 16.00 -41.42
N THR A 101 -11.17 16.14 -42.64
CA THR A 101 -10.20 15.16 -43.16
C THR A 101 -8.90 15.16 -42.37
N THR A 102 -8.41 16.33 -41.94
CA THR A 102 -7.23 16.46 -41.06
C THR A 102 -7.51 15.87 -39.67
N ILE A 103 -8.70 16.13 -39.11
CA ILE A 103 -9.14 15.53 -37.83
C ILE A 103 -9.21 13.99 -37.93
N ALA A 104 -9.73 13.45 -39.04
CA ALA A 104 -9.81 12.01 -39.26
C ALA A 104 -8.42 11.34 -39.34
N LYS A 105 -7.41 12.08 -39.79
CA LYS A 105 -5.99 11.67 -39.82
C LYS A 105 -5.27 11.86 -38.48
N GLY A 106 -5.90 12.50 -37.50
CA GLY A 106 -5.27 12.81 -36.21
C GLY A 106 -4.16 13.86 -36.30
N GLU A 107 -4.14 14.67 -37.36
CA GLU A 107 -3.15 15.72 -37.58
C GLU A 107 -3.56 17.05 -36.95
N PHE A 108 -2.58 17.88 -36.60
CA PHE A 108 -2.83 19.25 -36.11
C PHE A 108 -3.09 20.20 -37.28
N ILE A 109 -4.11 21.04 -37.15
CA ILE A 109 -4.37 22.14 -38.08
C ILE A 109 -3.55 23.35 -37.63
N PHE A 110 -2.41 23.59 -38.27
CA PHE A 110 -1.60 24.79 -38.04
C PHE A 110 -2.15 25.95 -38.88
N GLY A 111 -2.94 26.83 -38.27
CA GLY A 111 -3.56 27.99 -38.91
C GLY A 111 -4.15 28.95 -37.87
N SER A 112 -4.76 30.05 -38.34
CA SER A 112 -5.46 31.05 -37.51
C SER A 112 -6.12 30.44 -36.26
N LEU A 113 -5.63 30.80 -35.07
CA LEU A 113 -6.14 30.36 -33.75
C LEU A 113 -7.60 30.75 -33.50
N LYS A 114 -8.25 31.47 -34.44
CA LYS A 114 -9.64 31.92 -34.33
C LYS A 114 -10.66 30.85 -34.77
N SER A 115 -10.24 29.77 -35.43
CA SER A 115 -11.17 28.72 -35.89
C SER A 115 -11.46 27.68 -34.81
N ILE A 116 -12.74 27.38 -34.58
CA ILE A 116 -13.18 26.32 -33.65
C ILE A 116 -12.65 24.94 -34.04
N TRP A 117 -12.43 24.71 -35.34
CA TRP A 117 -11.90 23.45 -35.87
C TRP A 117 -10.47 23.18 -35.41
N THR A 118 -9.66 24.22 -35.20
CA THR A 118 -8.29 24.09 -34.68
C THR A 118 -8.28 23.53 -33.26
N TYR A 119 -9.19 24.00 -32.40
CA TYR A 119 -9.33 23.50 -31.03
C TYR A 119 -9.85 22.06 -31.00
N ILE A 120 -10.84 21.73 -31.83
CA ILE A 120 -11.37 20.36 -31.95
C ILE A 120 -10.29 19.41 -32.46
N ALA A 121 -9.54 19.80 -33.50
CA ALA A 121 -8.44 19.01 -34.04
C ALA A 121 -7.33 18.77 -33.01
N ALA A 122 -6.93 19.81 -32.28
CA ALA A 122 -5.95 19.67 -31.22
C ALA A 122 -6.42 18.72 -30.11
N LEU A 123 -7.68 18.85 -29.67
CA LEU A 123 -8.26 17.98 -28.63
C LEU A 123 -8.32 16.52 -29.10
N VAL A 124 -8.79 16.27 -30.33
CA VAL A 124 -8.86 14.91 -30.89
C VAL A 124 -7.46 14.33 -31.09
N ALA A 125 -6.51 15.10 -31.62
CA ALA A 125 -5.13 14.66 -31.79
C ALA A 125 -4.49 14.28 -30.45
N ILE A 126 -4.65 15.11 -29.42
CA ILE A 126 -4.17 14.81 -28.06
C ILE A 126 -4.85 13.54 -27.51
N ALA A 127 -6.17 13.41 -27.67
CA ALA A 127 -6.89 12.23 -27.19
C ALA A 127 -6.44 10.95 -27.91
N LEU A 128 -6.21 10.99 -29.22
CA LEU A 128 -5.70 9.86 -30.00
C LEU A 128 -4.27 9.48 -29.59
N LEU A 129 -3.38 10.47 -29.41
CA LEU A 129 -2.00 10.26 -28.98
C LEU A 129 -1.92 9.68 -27.56
N LEU A 130 -2.78 10.14 -26.65
CA LEU A 130 -2.80 9.67 -25.26
C LEU A 130 -3.51 8.33 -25.08
N GLN A 131 -4.31 7.88 -26.06
CA GLN A 131 -5.16 6.70 -25.90
C GLN A 131 -4.35 5.43 -25.57
N THR A 132 -3.24 5.19 -26.26
CA THR A 132 -2.39 4.02 -26.01
C THR A 132 -1.77 4.07 -24.61
N ALA A 133 -1.23 5.23 -24.21
CA ALA A 133 -0.62 5.41 -22.90
C ALA A 133 -1.67 5.24 -21.78
N ALA A 134 -2.86 5.82 -21.96
CA ALA A 134 -3.98 5.69 -21.05
C ALA A 134 -4.41 4.23 -20.87
N LEU A 135 -4.67 3.52 -21.97
CA LEU A 135 -5.06 2.12 -21.93
C LEU A 135 -3.96 1.24 -21.32
N THR A 136 -2.69 1.53 -21.63
CA THR A 136 -1.55 0.81 -21.05
C THR A 136 -1.48 0.99 -19.54
N ALA A 137 -1.61 2.22 -19.05
CA ALA A 137 -1.58 2.52 -17.62
C ALA A 137 -2.74 1.86 -16.85
N VAL A 138 -3.91 1.79 -17.49
CA VAL A 138 -5.12 1.19 -16.92
C VAL A 138 -5.07 -0.33 -16.87
N LEU A 139 -4.62 -0.94 -17.97
CA LEU A 139 -4.59 -2.39 -18.14
C LEU A 139 -3.36 -3.03 -17.50
N SER A 140 -2.33 -2.24 -17.17
CA SER A 140 -1.14 -2.77 -16.51
C SER A 140 -1.47 -3.11 -15.06
N PRO A 141 -1.25 -4.36 -14.62
CA PRO A 141 -1.41 -4.72 -13.23
C PRO A 141 -0.38 -3.97 -12.37
N SER A 142 -0.79 -3.57 -11.18
CA SER A 142 0.03 -2.90 -10.18
C SER A 142 0.03 -3.68 -8.87
N THR A 143 0.91 -3.29 -7.94
CA THR A 143 0.91 -3.86 -6.59
C THR A 143 -0.35 -3.44 -5.86
N VAL A 144 -1.09 -4.42 -5.36
CA VAL A 144 -2.33 -4.22 -4.60
C VAL A 144 -2.23 -4.89 -3.23
N HIS A 145 -2.87 -4.26 -2.23
CA HIS A 145 -2.94 -4.80 -0.88
C HIS A 145 -4.36 -5.30 -0.60
N LEU A 146 -4.46 -6.56 -0.17
CA LEU A 146 -5.71 -7.18 0.26
C LEU A 146 -5.70 -7.29 1.79
N SER A 147 -6.69 -6.68 2.44
CA SER A 147 -6.81 -6.71 3.91
C SER A 147 -7.89 -7.70 4.36
N TYR A 148 -7.55 -8.54 5.33
CA TYR A 148 -8.43 -9.52 5.95
C TYR A 148 -8.49 -9.28 7.46
N PRO A 149 -9.68 -9.25 8.08
CA PRO A 149 -9.79 -9.09 9.53
C PRO A 149 -9.27 -10.33 10.27
N VAL A 150 -8.40 -10.12 11.25
CA VAL A 150 -7.90 -11.13 12.18
C VAL A 150 -8.60 -10.95 13.51
N ARG A 151 -9.00 -12.08 14.11
CA ARG A 151 -9.48 -12.11 15.49
C ARG A 151 -8.71 -13.17 16.26
N GLY A 152 -8.44 -12.88 17.52
CA GLY A 152 -7.81 -13.83 18.42
C GLY A 152 -8.28 -13.60 19.84
N TRP A 153 -7.64 -14.29 20.77
CA TRP A 153 -7.88 -14.12 22.19
C TRP A 153 -6.54 -14.01 22.89
N GLU A 154 -6.45 -13.11 23.86
CA GLU A 154 -5.33 -13.06 24.80
C GLU A 154 -5.86 -13.01 26.23
N VAL A 155 -4.97 -13.30 27.18
CA VAL A 155 -5.24 -13.10 28.61
C VAL A 155 -5.41 -11.62 28.87
N ASP A 156 -6.52 -11.27 29.50
CA ASP A 156 -6.77 -9.92 29.96
C ASP A 156 -6.02 -9.66 31.27
N ILE A 157 -4.88 -8.97 31.17
CA ILE A 157 -4.07 -8.62 32.34
C ILE A 157 -4.66 -7.47 33.15
N THR A 158 -5.69 -6.80 32.63
CA THR A 158 -6.41 -5.72 33.33
C THR A 158 -7.66 -6.22 34.06
N ASP A 159 -8.03 -7.49 33.87
CA ASP A 159 -9.17 -8.10 34.57
C ASP A 159 -8.85 -8.25 36.08
N PRO A 160 -9.78 -7.89 36.98
CA PRO A 160 -9.61 -8.05 38.43
C PRO A 160 -9.29 -9.47 38.91
N LYS A 161 -9.58 -10.51 38.11
CA LYS A 161 -9.27 -11.91 38.40
C LYS A 161 -7.87 -12.33 37.96
N PHE A 162 -7.16 -11.53 37.16
CA PHE A 162 -5.80 -11.84 36.73
C PHE A 162 -4.83 -12.09 37.89
N PRO A 163 -4.84 -11.31 39.00
CA PRO A 163 -4.02 -11.59 40.18
C PRO A 163 -4.17 -12.99 40.76
N ASP A 164 -5.37 -13.58 40.69
CA ASP A 164 -5.65 -14.92 41.22
C ASP A 164 -4.88 -16.01 40.44
N LEU A 165 -4.57 -15.74 39.16
CA LEU A 165 -3.78 -16.64 38.31
C LEU A 165 -2.29 -16.66 38.67
N LEU A 166 -1.80 -15.62 39.35
CA LEU A 166 -0.39 -15.49 39.75
C LEU A 166 -0.08 -16.26 41.04
N GLY A 167 -1.09 -16.82 41.69
CA GLY A 167 -0.94 -17.50 42.97
C GLY A 167 -0.64 -16.55 44.15
N PRO A 168 -0.28 -17.11 45.31
CA PRO A 168 -0.07 -16.32 46.52
C PRO A 168 1.11 -15.35 46.38
N LEU A 169 0.99 -14.19 47.02
CA LEU A 169 2.01 -13.14 46.99
C LEU A 169 3.31 -13.63 47.65
N GLN A 170 4.36 -13.86 46.85
CA GLN A 170 5.67 -14.21 47.35
C GLN A 170 6.42 -12.95 47.79
N ARG A 171 6.76 -12.85 49.07
CA ARG A 171 7.57 -11.74 49.62
C ARG A 171 9.05 -12.06 49.67
N ASP A 172 9.41 -13.34 49.54
CA ASP A 172 10.78 -13.79 49.57
C ASP A 172 11.40 -13.82 48.17
N TRP A 173 12.63 -13.32 48.11
CA TRP A 173 13.47 -13.22 46.90
C TRP A 173 14.18 -14.53 46.56
N VAL A 174 14.00 -15.56 47.40
CA VAL A 174 14.68 -16.85 47.25
C VAL A 174 14.13 -17.56 46.01
N ILE A 175 15.03 -18.07 45.18
CA ILE A 175 14.65 -18.90 44.04
C ILE A 175 14.16 -20.24 44.59
N GLN A 176 12.87 -20.50 44.41
CA GLN A 176 12.29 -21.83 44.57
C GLN A 176 11.95 -22.32 43.15
N PRO A 177 12.82 -23.14 42.52
CA PRO A 177 12.63 -23.61 41.15
C PRO A 177 11.34 -24.42 40.94
N ASP A 178 10.77 -24.93 42.03
CA ASP A 178 9.53 -25.68 42.13
C ASP A 178 8.26 -24.81 42.08
N VAL A 179 8.37 -23.53 42.42
CA VAL A 179 7.22 -22.59 42.48
C VAL A 179 7.37 -21.42 41.50
N GLN A 180 8.58 -21.19 40.98
CA GLN A 180 8.90 -20.04 40.15
C GLN A 180 9.32 -20.50 38.74
N PRO A 181 9.00 -19.73 37.68
CA PRO A 181 9.56 -19.99 36.34
C PRO A 181 11.09 -20.03 36.45
N ASP A 182 11.77 -20.92 35.71
CA ASP A 182 13.22 -21.13 35.78
C ASP A 182 14.01 -19.84 35.48
N THR A 183 14.18 -19.04 36.54
CA THR A 183 14.84 -17.74 36.53
C THR A 183 16.35 -17.86 36.41
N GLN A 184 16.92 -19.05 36.68
CA GLN A 184 18.36 -19.21 36.81
C GLN A 184 19.04 -19.56 35.49
N PHE A 185 18.47 -20.48 34.70
CA PHE A 185 19.17 -21.00 33.50
C PHE A 185 18.55 -20.52 32.19
N THR A 186 17.22 -20.40 32.13
CA THR A 186 16.52 -20.14 30.86
C THR A 186 16.13 -18.66 30.69
N VAL A 187 15.75 -18.00 31.78
CA VAL A 187 15.14 -16.65 31.75
C VAL A 187 16.16 -15.54 31.96
N ALA A 188 17.15 -15.76 32.82
CA ALA A 188 18.11 -14.74 33.23
C ALA A 188 18.85 -14.06 32.07
N PRO A 189 19.45 -14.82 31.11
CA PRO A 189 20.13 -14.20 29.96
C PRO A 189 19.18 -13.38 29.08
N ALA A 190 17.94 -13.84 28.90
CA ALA A 190 16.94 -13.17 28.08
C ALA A 190 16.51 -11.83 28.72
N MET A 191 16.33 -11.78 30.04
CA MET A 191 16.00 -10.55 30.75
C MET A 191 17.12 -9.52 30.69
N LEU A 192 18.38 -9.94 30.90
CA LEU A 192 19.55 -9.07 30.75
C LEU A 192 19.64 -8.47 29.34
N SER A 193 19.45 -9.33 28.33
CA SER A 193 19.49 -8.93 26.93
C SER A 193 18.37 -7.96 26.58
N SER A 194 17.14 -8.16 27.08
CA SER A 194 16.03 -7.23 26.86
C SER A 194 16.33 -5.83 27.42
N GLY A 195 16.85 -5.76 28.67
CA GLY A 195 17.28 -4.49 29.26
C GLY A 195 18.39 -3.81 28.45
N GLU A 196 19.41 -4.57 28.03
CA GLU A 196 20.50 -4.07 27.17
C GLU A 196 19.97 -3.53 25.83
N MET A 197 19.07 -4.26 25.16
CA MET A 197 18.51 -3.87 23.88
C MET A 197 17.68 -2.59 24.00
N ALA A 198 16.92 -2.41 25.09
CA ALA A 198 16.20 -1.17 25.34
C ALA A 198 17.13 0.04 25.51
N VAL A 199 18.28 -0.14 26.17
CA VAL A 199 19.32 0.91 26.24
C VAL A 199 19.90 1.22 24.87
N ARG A 200 20.23 0.19 24.08
CA ARG A 200 20.71 0.37 22.69
C ARG A 200 19.70 1.13 21.84
N ALA A 201 18.42 0.77 21.93
CA ALA A 201 17.33 1.45 21.24
C ALA A 201 17.27 2.94 21.60
N ARG A 202 17.33 3.27 22.91
CA ARG A 202 17.36 4.66 23.40
C ARG A 202 18.54 5.47 22.86
N LEU A 203 19.66 4.80 22.61
CA LEU A 203 20.89 5.37 22.06
C LEU A 203 20.95 5.36 20.53
N ASN A 204 19.86 4.99 19.84
CA ASN A 204 19.79 4.82 18.38
C ASN A 204 20.81 3.80 17.82
N LEU A 205 21.15 2.79 18.63
CA LEU A 205 21.97 1.66 18.21
C LEU A 205 21.06 0.51 17.74
N PRO A 206 21.53 -0.36 16.83
CA PRO A 206 20.80 -1.57 16.45
C PRO A 206 20.40 -2.39 17.68
N SER A 207 19.10 -2.64 17.82
CA SER A 207 18.50 -3.30 18.98
C SER A 207 17.46 -4.32 18.51
N PHE A 208 17.83 -5.59 18.60
CA PHE A 208 16.94 -6.72 18.34
C PHE A 208 17.06 -7.69 19.50
N PHE A 209 15.94 -7.97 20.15
CA PHE A 209 15.86 -8.96 21.20
C PHE A 209 15.09 -10.17 20.66
N SER A 210 15.71 -11.34 20.63
CA SER A 210 15.03 -12.54 20.15
C SER A 210 14.56 -13.39 21.32
N PHE A 211 13.25 -13.62 21.37
CA PHE A 211 12.63 -14.51 22.33
C PHE A 211 11.54 -15.30 21.62
N ASN A 212 11.60 -16.62 21.77
CA ASN A 212 10.57 -17.51 21.28
C ASN A 212 10.35 -17.48 19.75
N ASN A 213 11.44 -17.51 18.97
CA ASN A 213 11.46 -17.39 17.50
C ASN A 213 10.90 -16.06 16.96
N TYR A 214 10.74 -15.07 17.84
CA TYR A 214 10.33 -13.72 17.53
C TYR A 214 11.43 -12.73 17.88
N SER A 215 11.70 -11.79 16.98
CA SER A 215 12.69 -10.75 17.15
C SER A 215 11.99 -9.41 17.38
N TYR A 216 12.01 -8.93 18.62
CA TYR A 216 11.44 -7.66 19.06
C TYR A 216 12.42 -6.53 18.75
N ILE A 217 11.93 -5.50 18.06
CA ILE A 217 12.72 -4.31 17.73
C ILE A 217 12.63 -3.32 18.90
N GLY A 218 13.78 -2.98 19.48
CA GLY A 218 13.91 -2.05 20.59
C GLY A 218 13.53 -2.63 21.95
N SER A 219 12.26 -3.01 22.15
CA SER A 219 11.78 -3.64 23.39
C SER A 219 10.54 -4.50 23.14
N THR A 220 10.14 -5.29 24.13
CA THR A 220 8.99 -6.19 24.05
C THR A 220 7.65 -5.50 24.28
N TYR A 221 7.61 -4.31 24.89
CA TYR A 221 6.37 -3.64 25.31
C TYR A 221 5.45 -4.51 26.19
N GLY A 222 5.97 -5.58 26.81
CA GLY A 222 5.16 -6.53 27.56
C GLY A 222 4.16 -7.34 26.72
N VAL A 223 4.32 -7.36 25.39
CA VAL A 223 3.43 -8.09 24.48
C VAL A 223 3.88 -9.53 24.29
N LEU A 224 2.93 -10.45 24.27
CA LEU A 224 3.17 -11.84 23.87
C LEU A 224 2.83 -11.96 22.38
N ALA A 225 3.81 -12.27 21.53
CA ALA A 225 3.66 -12.35 20.07
C ALA A 225 2.44 -13.19 19.67
N ALA A 226 1.63 -12.83 18.69
CA ALA A 226 0.48 -13.63 18.26
C ALA A 226 0.84 -14.60 17.13
N ASN A 227 0.15 -15.74 17.05
CA ASN A 227 0.27 -16.69 15.94
C ASN A 227 -1.03 -16.77 15.15
N LEU A 228 -0.95 -16.87 13.82
CA LEU A 228 -2.11 -17.08 12.95
C LEU A 228 -2.50 -18.56 12.78
N VAL A 229 -1.56 -19.46 13.09
CA VAL A 229 -1.79 -20.91 13.11
C VAL A 229 -1.96 -21.33 14.56
N PRO A 230 -3.03 -22.03 14.93
CA PRO A 230 -3.21 -22.53 16.28
C PRO A 230 -2.01 -23.36 16.71
N MET A 231 -1.38 -22.98 17.81
CA MET A 231 -0.36 -23.79 18.46
C MET A 231 -0.93 -24.41 19.73
N SER A 232 -0.51 -25.65 19.97
CA SER A 232 -0.69 -26.28 21.28
C SER A 232 -0.02 -25.41 22.32
N ASN A 233 -0.63 -25.23 23.50
CA ASN A 233 -0.08 -24.43 24.60
C ASN A 233 0.78 -25.26 25.58
N VAL A 234 1.23 -26.45 25.17
CA VAL A 234 2.03 -27.34 26.02
C VAL A 234 3.48 -26.97 26.10
N LEU A 235 3.98 -26.76 27.33
CA LEU A 235 5.41 -26.70 27.59
C LEU A 235 6.06 -28.00 27.10
N PRO A 236 6.96 -27.94 26.11
CA PRO A 236 7.75 -29.09 25.71
C PRO A 236 8.52 -29.64 26.93
N SER A 237 8.62 -30.97 27.00
CA SER A 237 9.28 -31.71 28.09
C SER A 237 10.60 -31.06 28.51
N THR A 238 10.92 -31.06 29.81
CA THR A 238 12.19 -30.56 30.39
C THR A 238 13.44 -31.20 29.79
N LYS A 239 13.28 -32.30 29.02
CA LYS A 239 14.36 -32.97 28.28
C LYS A 239 14.59 -32.41 26.86
N SER A 240 13.77 -31.46 26.41
CA SER A 240 13.90 -30.75 25.15
C SER A 240 13.93 -29.25 25.40
N PRO A 241 14.89 -28.48 24.84
CA PRO A 241 14.91 -27.03 24.93
C PRO A 241 13.79 -26.50 24.05
N GLY A 242 12.57 -26.47 24.58
CA GLY A 242 11.43 -26.20 23.76
C GLY A 242 10.85 -24.82 24.00
N THR A 243 10.18 -24.36 22.95
CA THR A 243 9.66 -23.01 22.76
C THR A 243 8.45 -22.74 23.64
N PHE A 244 8.44 -21.55 24.23
CA PHE A 244 7.30 -20.97 24.93
C PHE A 244 6.16 -20.66 23.94
N LEU A 245 4.93 -20.43 24.38
CA LEU A 245 3.78 -20.43 23.46
C LEU A 245 3.05 -19.08 23.36
N PRO A 246 2.93 -18.52 22.14
CA PRO A 246 2.28 -17.24 21.84
C PRO A 246 0.73 -17.30 21.87
N PRO A 247 -0.01 -16.18 22.03
CA PRO A 247 -1.46 -16.12 21.85
C PRO A 247 -1.91 -16.61 20.47
N ASN A 248 -2.91 -17.48 20.48
CA ASN A 248 -3.53 -18.00 19.27
C ASN A 248 -4.50 -16.97 18.66
N SER A 249 -4.32 -16.70 17.37
CA SER A 249 -5.20 -15.88 16.56
C SER A 249 -5.56 -16.60 15.26
N MET A 250 -6.70 -16.24 14.67
CA MET A 250 -7.15 -16.83 13.43
C MET A 250 -7.68 -15.77 12.47
N ILE A 251 -7.50 -16.03 11.17
CA ILE A 251 -8.06 -15.20 10.12
C ILE A 251 -9.54 -15.55 10.00
N THR A 252 -10.42 -14.59 10.28
CA THR A 252 -11.87 -14.85 10.35
C THR A 252 -12.52 -15.01 8.99
N LYS A 253 -11.92 -14.44 7.95
CA LYS A 253 -12.40 -14.52 6.56
C LYS A 253 -11.50 -15.49 5.79
N PRO A 254 -12.06 -16.51 5.10
CA PRO A 254 -11.25 -17.43 4.31
C PRO A 254 -10.44 -16.65 3.28
N ARG A 255 -9.14 -16.90 3.27
CA ARG A 255 -8.23 -16.32 2.28
C ARG A 255 -8.55 -16.92 0.92
N ARG A 256 -8.73 -16.05 -0.08
CA ARG A 256 -8.88 -16.48 -1.47
C ARG A 256 -7.54 -16.65 -2.18
N LEU A 257 -6.49 -16.01 -1.65
CA LEU A 257 -5.16 -15.93 -2.26
C LEU A 257 -4.10 -16.01 -1.17
N ASN A 258 -2.94 -16.56 -1.52
CA ASN A 258 -1.77 -16.55 -0.65
C ASN A 258 -1.02 -15.23 -0.77
N GLY A 259 -0.94 -14.68 -1.99
CA GLY A 259 -0.18 -13.49 -2.33
C GLY A 259 1.33 -13.69 -2.37
N LEU A 260 2.04 -12.57 -2.55
CA LEU A 260 3.48 -12.53 -2.79
C LEU A 260 4.27 -12.19 -1.53
N LYS A 261 3.69 -11.34 -0.69
CA LYS A 261 4.19 -11.01 0.64
C LYS A 261 2.99 -10.82 1.56
N SER A 262 3.14 -11.15 2.82
CA SER A 262 2.10 -10.91 3.80
C SER A 262 2.66 -10.26 5.05
N THR A 263 1.85 -9.44 5.69
CA THR A 263 2.14 -8.83 6.98
C THR A 263 0.85 -8.83 7.77
N TYR A 264 0.92 -8.77 9.09
CA TYR A 264 -0.28 -8.60 9.88
C TYR A 264 -0.05 -7.71 11.08
N THR A 265 -1.10 -7.03 11.49
CA THR A 265 -1.13 -6.21 12.68
C THR A 265 -2.14 -6.77 13.66
N MET A 266 -1.86 -6.63 14.95
CA MET A 266 -2.74 -7.01 16.04
C MET A 266 -2.69 -5.93 17.12
N VAL A 267 -3.85 -5.58 17.67
CA VAL A 267 -3.92 -4.72 18.86
C VAL A 267 -3.89 -5.61 20.09
N GLN A 268 -2.81 -5.52 20.88
CA GLN A 268 -2.54 -6.34 22.06
C GLN A 268 -2.41 -5.50 23.33
N GLN A 269 -2.40 -6.18 24.47
CA GLN A 269 -2.14 -5.58 25.77
C GLN A 269 -0.63 -5.53 25.96
N GLY A 270 -0.08 -4.35 26.17
CA GLY A 270 1.33 -4.15 26.49
C GLY A 270 1.50 -3.64 27.91
N TYR A 271 2.38 -4.26 28.67
CA TYR A 271 2.85 -3.69 29.93
C TYR A 271 3.93 -2.67 29.58
N THR A 272 3.63 -1.38 29.75
CA THR A 272 4.49 -0.26 29.34
C THR A 272 4.80 0.59 30.55
N PRO A 273 5.65 0.11 31.48
CA PRO A 273 5.91 0.79 32.72
C PRO A 273 6.59 2.14 32.48
N ALA A 274 6.07 3.19 33.12
CA ALA A 274 6.78 4.47 33.18
C ALA A 274 7.87 4.35 34.24
N VAL A 275 9.13 4.45 33.83
CA VAL A 275 10.28 4.44 34.73
C VAL A 275 10.89 5.83 34.75
N LYS A 276 11.01 6.41 35.95
CA LYS A 276 11.71 7.68 36.19
C LYS A 276 12.78 7.49 37.23
N CYS A 277 14.03 7.67 36.84
CA CYS A 277 15.15 7.54 37.74
C CYS A 277 15.63 8.90 38.21
N ARG A 278 16.06 8.98 39.47
CA ARG A 278 16.75 10.14 40.01
C ARG A 278 17.95 9.69 40.82
N ARG A 279 19.01 10.49 40.75
CA ARG A 279 20.20 10.26 41.56
C ARG A 279 19.88 10.68 42.99
N GLU A 280 19.83 9.70 43.88
CA GLU A 280 19.49 9.90 45.28
C GLU A 280 20.21 8.84 46.10
N GLU A 281 20.90 9.26 47.17
CA GLU A 281 21.67 8.37 48.04
C GLU A 281 20.84 8.07 49.30
N TRP A 282 20.45 6.81 49.45
CA TRP A 282 19.74 6.34 50.65
C TRP A 282 20.73 5.74 51.65
N LEU A 283 20.43 5.90 52.95
CA LEU A 283 21.22 5.29 54.01
C LEU A 283 21.03 3.77 53.97
N MET A 284 22.08 3.06 53.56
CA MET A 284 22.12 1.60 53.49
C MET A 284 23.16 1.07 54.47
N LYS A 285 22.81 0.00 55.20
CA LYS A 285 23.75 -0.75 56.01
C LYS A 285 24.30 -1.90 55.18
N ILE A 286 25.55 -1.79 54.73
CA ILE A 286 26.22 -2.83 53.96
C ILE A 286 27.22 -3.52 54.87
N THR A 287 27.10 -4.84 54.99
CA THR A 287 27.99 -5.70 55.76
C THR A 287 28.54 -6.80 54.87
N TYR A 288 29.84 -7.06 54.95
CA TYR A 288 30.51 -8.11 54.21
C TYR A 288 30.99 -9.18 55.18
N ASP A 289 30.55 -10.41 54.98
CA ASP A 289 31.03 -11.58 55.71
C ASP A 289 32.13 -12.26 54.89
N SER A 290 33.38 -12.13 55.34
CA SER A 290 34.54 -12.72 54.69
C SER A 290 34.56 -14.25 54.76
N SER A 291 33.85 -14.86 55.71
CA SER A 291 33.83 -16.31 55.88
C SER A 291 32.94 -17.00 54.84
N THR A 292 31.83 -16.34 54.49
CA THR A 292 30.85 -16.83 53.51
C THR A 292 30.98 -16.17 52.15
N SER A 293 31.81 -15.12 52.03
CA SER A 293 31.91 -14.28 50.84
C SER A 293 30.56 -13.67 50.44
N ILE A 294 29.72 -13.36 51.43
CA ILE A 294 28.38 -12.80 51.23
C ILE A 294 28.41 -11.32 51.58
N LEU A 295 27.91 -10.51 50.65
CA LEU A 295 27.58 -9.11 50.86
C LEU A 295 26.09 -9.01 51.24
N ARG A 296 25.82 -8.44 52.41
CA ARG A 296 24.48 -8.15 52.91
C ARG A 296 24.25 -6.65 52.87
N GLY A 297 23.19 -6.23 52.20
CA GLY A 297 22.69 -4.87 52.25
C GLY A 297 21.32 -4.84 52.94
N ASP A 298 21.12 -3.89 53.85
CA ASP A 298 19.83 -3.61 54.48
C ASP A 298 19.47 -2.12 54.26
N ILE A 299 18.22 -1.83 53.90
CA ILE A 299 17.68 -0.48 53.70
C ILE A 299 16.35 -0.31 54.43
N SER A 300 16.14 0.89 54.99
CA SER A 300 14.85 1.28 55.55
C SER A 300 13.98 1.87 54.46
N CYS A 301 12.85 1.22 54.18
CA CYS A 301 11.83 1.75 53.28
C CYS A 301 10.94 2.77 54.03
N PRO A 302 10.19 3.63 53.30
CA PRO A 302 9.11 4.41 53.88
C PRO A 302 8.11 3.49 54.61
N ASN A 303 7.47 4.00 55.67
CA ASN A 303 6.48 3.28 56.50
C ASN A 303 7.03 2.18 57.43
N ASN A 304 8.28 2.31 57.90
CA ASN A 304 8.90 1.35 58.82
C ASN A 304 9.07 -0.07 58.24
N ASP A 305 8.96 -0.22 56.92
CA ASP A 305 9.27 -1.47 56.25
C ASP A 305 10.79 -1.55 55.98
N PHE A 306 11.32 -2.75 55.81
CA PHE A 306 12.74 -2.98 55.55
C PHE A 306 12.93 -3.91 54.36
N ALA A 307 13.89 -3.59 53.50
CA ALA A 307 14.31 -4.46 52.43
C ALA A 307 15.77 -4.88 52.65
N TYR A 308 16.07 -6.14 52.36
CA TYR A 308 17.42 -6.67 52.45
C TYR A 308 17.76 -7.50 51.21
N VAL A 309 19.05 -7.58 50.91
CA VAL A 309 19.57 -8.40 49.83
C VAL A 309 20.87 -9.08 50.29
N TYR A 310 21.04 -10.33 49.90
CA TYR A 310 22.26 -11.10 50.11
C TYR A 310 22.81 -11.52 48.75
N GLN A 311 24.09 -11.26 48.49
CA GLN A 311 24.74 -11.61 47.24
C GLN A 311 26.11 -12.21 47.52
N VAL A 312 26.46 -13.29 46.80
CA VAL A 312 27.81 -13.85 46.86
C VAL A 312 28.73 -12.98 46.01
N VAL A 313 29.80 -12.46 46.62
CA VAL A 313 30.77 -11.57 45.96
C VAL A 313 32.17 -12.11 46.19
N GLY A 314 33.07 -11.94 45.21
CA GLY A 314 34.46 -12.35 45.42
C GLY A 314 35.30 -11.28 46.13
N PRO A 315 36.64 -11.41 46.05
CA PRO A 315 37.57 -10.63 46.86
C PRO A 315 37.48 -9.11 46.67
N THR A 316 37.03 -8.66 45.50
CA THR A 316 36.88 -7.24 45.16
C THR A 316 35.60 -6.62 45.72
N GLN A 317 34.75 -7.43 46.37
CA GLN A 317 33.45 -7.07 46.95
C GLN A 317 32.58 -6.28 45.98
N SER A 318 32.75 -6.51 44.67
CA SER A 318 32.13 -5.68 43.64
C SER A 318 30.75 -6.22 43.28
N ALA A 319 29.72 -5.42 43.57
CA ALA A 319 28.32 -5.80 43.34
C ALA A 319 27.44 -4.60 42.99
N ILE A 320 26.30 -4.90 42.36
CA ILE A 320 25.16 -3.98 42.26
C ILE A 320 24.10 -4.46 43.23
N LEU A 321 23.82 -3.65 44.25
CA LEU A 321 22.73 -3.88 45.18
C LEU A 321 21.46 -3.27 44.60
N ALA A 322 20.38 -4.06 44.56
CA ALA A 322 19.07 -3.62 44.15
C ALA A 322 18.07 -3.92 45.29
N PHE A 323 17.22 -2.95 45.60
CA PHE A 323 16.18 -3.05 46.62
C PHE A 323 14.86 -2.55 46.03
N VAL A 324 13.76 -2.99 46.62
CA VAL A 324 12.43 -2.50 46.27
C VAL A 324 11.71 -2.05 47.51
N CYS A 325 11.20 -0.83 47.45
CA CYS A 325 10.30 -0.27 48.44
C CYS A 325 8.95 0.02 47.79
N LEU A 326 7.88 -0.37 48.47
CA LEU A 326 6.51 -0.07 48.04
C LEU A 326 6.19 1.41 48.33
N VAL A 327 5.59 2.11 47.37
CA VAL A 327 5.17 3.51 47.54
C VAL A 327 3.71 3.54 47.96
N TYR A 328 3.45 3.78 49.24
CA TYR A 328 2.08 3.82 49.77
C TYR A 328 1.24 4.91 49.10
N THR A 329 0.12 4.52 48.50
CA THR A 329 -0.94 5.45 48.09
C THR A 329 -2.19 5.20 48.95
N PRO A 330 -2.91 6.25 49.37
CA PRO A 330 -4.13 6.13 50.18
C PRO A 330 -5.21 5.22 49.56
N ASP A 331 -5.17 5.05 48.23
CA ASP A 331 -6.15 4.28 47.46
C ASP A 331 -5.97 2.74 47.57
N TYR A 332 -4.80 2.26 48.02
CA TYR A 332 -4.50 0.83 48.14
C TYR A 332 -3.83 0.47 49.48
N PRO A 333 -4.51 0.65 50.63
CA PRO A 333 -3.93 0.43 51.96
C PRO A 333 -3.67 -1.06 52.28
N THR A 334 -4.18 -2.00 51.49
CA THR A 334 -4.10 -3.46 51.72
C THR A 334 -3.68 -4.28 50.49
N ALA A 335 -3.48 -3.63 49.34
CA ALA A 335 -3.11 -4.26 48.06
C ALA A 335 -1.74 -3.72 47.58
N PRO A 336 -1.00 -4.46 46.73
CA PRO A 336 0.25 -3.96 46.16
C PRO A 336 0.01 -2.60 45.48
N THR A 337 0.93 -1.66 45.71
CA THR A 337 0.82 -0.27 45.27
C THR A 337 1.04 -0.17 43.75
N ALA A 338 0.37 0.76 43.06
CA ALA A 338 0.59 0.90 41.61
C ALA A 338 2.01 1.39 41.26
N GLU A 339 2.70 1.99 42.24
CA GLU A 339 4.03 2.54 42.13
C GLU A 339 5.04 1.82 43.03
N TYR A 340 6.27 1.67 42.52
CA TYR A 340 7.39 0.99 43.19
C TYR A 340 8.66 1.82 43.05
N ASP A 341 9.44 1.95 44.13
CA ASP A 341 10.78 2.54 44.08
C ASP A 341 11.82 1.41 44.07
N ILE A 342 12.55 1.24 42.96
CA ILE A 342 13.75 0.40 42.88
C ILE A 342 14.95 1.26 43.27
N ILE A 343 15.65 0.88 44.33
CA ILE A 343 16.89 1.53 44.75
C ILE A 343 18.09 0.72 44.27
N LEU A 344 19.00 1.37 43.55
CA LEU A 344 20.18 0.77 42.93
C LEU A 344 21.44 1.41 43.52
N LYS A 345 22.41 0.60 43.94
CA LYS A 345 23.68 1.09 44.46
C LYS A 345 24.85 0.21 43.99
N GLY A 346 25.85 0.84 43.39
CA GLY A 346 27.13 0.20 43.13
C GLY A 346 28.01 0.11 44.38
N TYR A 347 28.60 -1.05 44.61
CA TYR A 347 29.53 -1.30 45.72
C TYR A 347 30.81 -1.99 45.24
N GLY A 348 31.89 -1.84 46.01
CA GLY A 348 33.20 -2.44 45.74
C GLY A 348 34.01 -1.73 44.65
N LYS A 349 35.18 -2.29 44.32
CA LYS A 349 36.18 -1.62 43.47
C LYS A 349 35.71 -1.34 42.03
N LEU A 350 34.87 -2.21 41.46
CA LEU A 350 34.44 -2.09 40.06
C LEU A 350 33.25 -1.15 39.86
N TYR A 351 32.35 -1.05 40.84
CA TYR A 351 31.08 -0.34 40.70
C TYR A 351 30.90 0.84 41.65
N SER A 352 31.89 1.15 42.51
CA SER A 352 31.84 2.30 43.42
C SER A 352 31.68 3.66 42.71
N SER A 353 32.04 3.73 41.43
CA SER A 353 31.84 4.93 40.60
C SER A 353 30.39 5.15 40.17
N LEU A 354 29.53 4.13 40.27
CA LEU A 354 28.11 4.24 39.97
C LEU A 354 27.38 4.83 41.19
N PRO A 355 26.79 6.03 41.07
CA PRO A 355 26.08 6.65 42.19
C PRO A 355 24.79 5.88 42.52
N GLY A 356 24.24 6.15 43.70
CA GLY A 356 22.91 5.65 44.08
C GLY A 356 21.81 6.24 43.20
N TYR A 357 20.90 5.37 42.76
CA TYR A 357 19.71 5.75 42.01
C TYR A 357 18.45 5.23 42.69
N VAL A 358 17.41 6.05 42.66
CA VAL A 358 16.04 5.66 43.01
C VAL A 358 15.21 5.79 41.75
N CYS A 359 14.68 4.67 41.28
CA CYS A 359 13.88 4.57 40.08
C CYS A 359 12.43 4.26 40.44
N ARG A 360 11.55 5.24 40.21
CA ARG A 360 10.11 5.07 40.39
C ARG A 360 9.50 4.44 39.16
N ILE A 361 8.72 3.40 39.38
CA ILE A 361 8.07 2.59 38.35
C ILE A 361 6.58 2.63 38.54
N ASN A 362 5.85 2.91 37.46
CA ASN A 362 4.41 2.76 37.40
C ASN A 362 4.04 1.46 36.69
N SER A 363 3.07 0.74 37.24
CA SER A 363 2.59 -0.55 36.72
C SER A 363 1.55 -0.42 35.60
N ASP A 364 1.88 0.37 34.59
CA ASP A 364 0.93 0.80 33.56
C ASP A 364 0.79 -0.24 32.43
N VAL A 365 -0.45 -0.57 32.10
CA VAL A 365 -0.82 -1.36 30.92
C VAL A 365 -1.51 -0.47 29.89
N THR A 366 -1.07 -0.57 28.64
CA THR A 366 -1.61 0.18 27.51
C THR A 366 -1.96 -0.75 26.35
N ALA A 367 -2.73 -0.23 25.38
CA ALA A 367 -2.96 -0.93 24.12
C ALA A 367 -1.79 -0.67 23.17
N VAL A 368 -1.26 -1.73 22.56
CA VAL A 368 -0.11 -1.68 21.66
C VAL A 368 -0.52 -2.29 20.32
N GLU A 369 -0.27 -1.59 19.23
CA GLU A 369 -0.36 -2.17 17.89
C GLU A 369 0.95 -2.88 17.58
N VAL A 370 0.89 -4.19 17.42
CA VAL A 370 2.03 -5.03 17.08
C VAL A 370 1.92 -5.39 15.61
N ARG A 371 2.96 -5.05 14.85
CA ARG A 371 3.13 -5.39 13.45
C ARG A 371 4.12 -6.52 13.31
N TYR A 372 3.69 -7.56 12.61
CA TYR A 372 4.46 -8.74 12.29
C TYR A 372 4.78 -8.74 10.80
N ASP A 373 6.06 -8.78 10.48
CA ASP A 373 6.53 -8.92 9.09
C ASP A 373 6.63 -10.42 8.73
N ASP A 374 5.96 -10.82 7.64
CA ASP A 374 5.70 -12.21 7.23
C ASP A 374 4.87 -13.03 8.25
N PRO A 375 3.85 -13.80 7.83
CA PRO A 375 3.19 -14.74 8.71
C PRO A 375 4.24 -15.76 9.17
N PRO A 376 4.35 -15.99 10.48
CA PRO A 376 5.35 -16.88 11.02
C PRO A 376 5.06 -18.30 10.54
N THR A 377 5.74 -18.76 9.50
CA THR A 377 6.01 -20.19 9.34
C THR A 377 7.11 -20.49 10.34
N LEU A 378 6.71 -20.81 11.58
CA LEU A 378 7.59 -20.94 12.75
C LEU A 378 8.82 -21.86 12.57
N TYR A 379 8.88 -22.63 11.48
CA TYR A 379 9.91 -23.63 11.22
C TYR A 379 10.52 -23.60 9.80
N ASP A 380 10.06 -22.75 8.88
CA ASP A 380 10.50 -22.74 7.46
C ASP A 380 10.74 -21.32 6.88
N SER A 381 10.84 -20.28 7.72
CA SER A 381 11.14 -18.92 7.24
C SER A 381 12.65 -18.66 7.16
N ASP A 382 13.13 -18.25 5.98
CA ASP A 382 14.51 -17.76 5.77
C ASP A 382 14.76 -16.38 6.43
N VAL A 383 13.72 -15.75 6.99
CA VAL A 383 13.77 -14.40 7.57
C VAL A 383 13.29 -14.45 9.04
N PRO A 384 13.98 -13.79 9.99
CA PRO A 384 13.51 -13.69 11.37
C PRO A 384 12.13 -13.01 11.45
N ASN A 385 11.24 -13.54 12.30
CA ASN A 385 9.92 -12.94 12.54
C ASN A 385 10.10 -11.64 13.32
N LEU A 386 10.14 -10.52 12.61
CA LEU A 386 10.35 -9.20 13.20
C LEU A 386 9.03 -8.65 13.74
N LEU A 387 9.07 -8.21 15.00
CA LEU A 387 7.99 -7.51 15.67
C LEU A 387 8.36 -6.05 15.84
N ASN A 388 7.52 -5.19 15.28
CA ASN A 388 7.54 -3.77 15.56
C ASN A 388 6.27 -3.40 16.33
N SER A 389 6.42 -2.72 17.44
CA SER A 389 5.32 -2.38 18.34
C SER A 389 5.21 -0.88 18.52
N THR A 390 4.00 -0.36 18.40
CA THR A 390 3.69 1.05 18.60
C THR A 390 2.61 1.18 19.67
N THR A 391 2.87 2.00 20.69
CA THR A 391 1.85 2.30 21.71
C THR A 391 0.73 3.11 21.07
N LEU A 392 -0.50 2.64 21.23
CA LEU A 392 -1.67 3.44 20.86
C LEU A 392 -1.92 4.45 21.98
N HIS A 393 -2.34 5.67 21.64
CA HIS A 393 -2.75 6.70 22.60
C HIS A 393 -4.07 6.31 23.30
N ALA A 394 -4.02 5.23 24.08
CA ALA A 394 -5.14 4.59 24.73
C ALA A 394 -5.17 4.90 26.23
N THR A 395 -6.27 4.48 26.86
CA THR A 395 -6.47 4.48 28.31
C THR A 395 -5.38 3.65 29.00
N VAL A 396 -4.63 4.29 29.88
CA VAL A 396 -3.66 3.63 30.76
C VAL A 396 -4.43 2.96 31.90
N THR A 397 -4.19 1.67 32.12
CA THR A 397 -4.79 0.93 33.24
C THR A 397 -3.69 0.43 34.17
N PRO A 398 -3.68 0.84 35.46
CA PRO A 398 -2.69 0.36 36.41
C PRO A 398 -2.97 -1.11 36.77
N VAL A 399 -1.92 -1.94 36.76
CA VAL A 399 -1.99 -3.35 37.15
C VAL A 399 -0.92 -3.64 38.21
N PRO A 400 -1.16 -3.24 39.47
CA PRO A 400 -0.14 -3.28 40.53
C PRO A 400 0.47 -4.67 40.70
N ARG A 401 -0.35 -5.72 40.82
CA ARG A 401 0.14 -7.09 41.05
C ARG A 401 1.15 -7.54 39.98
N LEU A 402 0.90 -7.22 38.71
CA LEU A 402 1.83 -7.53 37.61
C LEU A 402 3.13 -6.76 37.74
N GLY A 403 3.04 -5.46 38.06
CA GLY A 403 4.22 -4.63 38.28
C GLY A 403 5.08 -5.08 39.46
N TYR A 404 4.45 -5.58 40.53
CA TYR A 404 5.15 -6.18 41.66
C TYR A 404 5.95 -7.41 41.21
N GLU A 405 5.29 -8.38 40.57
CA GLU A 405 5.96 -9.61 40.10
C GLU A 405 7.07 -9.32 39.08
N ALA A 406 6.83 -8.43 38.11
CA ALA A 406 7.84 -8.02 37.13
C ALA A 406 9.06 -7.38 37.81
N THR A 407 8.80 -6.56 38.82
CA THR A 407 9.84 -5.94 39.64
C THR A 407 10.60 -6.99 40.45
N LEU A 408 9.93 -7.94 41.09
CA LEU A 408 10.57 -9.04 41.83
C LEU A 408 11.50 -9.86 40.93
N MET A 409 11.07 -10.17 39.70
CA MET A 409 11.87 -10.88 38.71
C MET A 409 13.16 -10.10 38.39
N PHE A 410 13.08 -8.77 38.30
CA PHE A 410 14.25 -7.94 38.09
C PHE A 410 15.24 -8.03 39.26
N LEU A 411 14.81 -7.97 40.53
CA LEU A 411 15.76 -8.11 41.65
C LEU A 411 16.42 -9.48 41.67
N ARG A 412 15.64 -10.55 41.44
CA ARG A 412 16.18 -11.91 41.31
C ARG A 412 17.25 -11.94 40.23
N GLN A 413 17.04 -11.23 39.12
CA GLN A 413 18.03 -11.13 38.06
C GLN A 413 19.31 -10.40 38.47
N VAL A 414 19.21 -9.32 39.24
CA VAL A 414 20.39 -8.60 39.75
C VAL A 414 21.21 -9.49 40.69
N VAL A 415 20.52 -10.24 41.57
CA VAL A 415 21.15 -11.17 42.53
C VAL A 415 21.79 -12.36 41.81
N ASN A 416 21.10 -12.97 40.84
CA ASN A 416 21.59 -14.15 40.11
C ASN A 416 22.60 -13.80 39.02
N GLY A 417 22.55 -12.59 38.49
CA GLY A 417 23.54 -12.05 37.58
C GLY A 417 24.87 -11.74 38.26
N GLN A 418 24.97 -11.87 39.58
CA GLN A 418 26.20 -11.73 40.35
C GLN A 418 27.01 -13.03 40.33
N ASN A 419 28.31 -12.91 40.08
CA ASN A 419 29.29 -13.96 40.31
C ASN A 419 30.44 -13.44 41.18
N LEU A 420 31.45 -14.29 41.42
CA LEU A 420 32.60 -13.94 42.27
C LEU A 420 33.42 -12.77 41.71
N TYR A 421 33.37 -12.48 40.41
CA TYR A 421 34.23 -11.49 39.78
C TYR A 421 33.49 -10.22 39.33
N ALA A 422 32.21 -10.34 39.00
CA ALA A 422 31.43 -9.26 38.42
C ALA A 422 29.92 -9.47 38.58
N ASN A 423 29.17 -8.41 38.26
CA ASN A 423 27.74 -8.41 38.10
C ASN A 423 27.40 -8.17 36.62
N ASN A 424 26.58 -9.02 36.00
CA ASN A 424 26.20 -8.85 34.60
C ASN A 424 25.44 -7.52 34.37
N VAL A 425 24.52 -7.15 35.26
CA VAL A 425 23.80 -5.86 35.19
C VAL A 425 24.80 -4.71 35.36
N GLY A 426 25.68 -4.80 36.36
CA GLY A 426 26.71 -3.79 36.61
C GLY A 426 27.67 -3.59 35.44
N ASN A 427 28.10 -4.68 34.80
CA ASN A 427 28.97 -4.62 33.62
C ASN A 427 28.27 -3.99 32.41
N ILE A 428 27.01 -4.35 32.16
CA ILE A 428 26.22 -3.75 31.06
C ILE A 428 26.10 -2.25 31.28
N ILE A 429 25.65 -1.82 32.47
CA ILE A 429 25.43 -0.40 32.77
C ILE A 429 26.74 0.38 32.76
N SER A 430 27.79 -0.18 33.37
CA SER A 430 29.13 0.43 33.35
C SER A 430 29.66 0.57 31.92
N SER A 431 29.42 -0.40 31.03
CA SER A 431 29.85 -0.31 29.63
C SER A 431 29.20 0.88 28.92
N PHE A 432 27.88 1.08 29.05
CA PHE A 432 27.20 2.23 28.45
C PHE A 432 27.62 3.56 29.08
N HIS A 433 27.88 3.58 30.39
CA HIS A 433 28.39 4.76 31.08
C HIS A 433 29.76 5.19 30.55
N THR A 434 30.69 4.24 30.37
CA THR A 434 32.04 4.54 29.86
C THR A 434 32.04 5.08 28.44
N VAL A 435 31.03 4.78 27.63
CA VAL A 435 30.89 5.26 26.25
C VAL A 435 30.34 6.70 26.18
N ARG A 436 29.66 7.17 27.25
CA ARG A 436 28.93 8.47 27.29
C ARG A 436 29.42 9.39 28.42
N LEU A 437 30.73 9.41 28.68
CA LEU A 437 31.41 10.12 29.78
C LEU A 437 31.10 11.63 29.92
N SER A 438 30.50 12.29 28.93
CA SER A 438 30.32 13.75 28.91
C SER A 438 28.96 14.26 29.39
N ASP A 439 27.99 13.39 29.69
CA ASP A 439 26.62 13.81 30.03
C ASP A 439 26.14 13.13 31.32
N SER A 440 26.00 13.87 32.41
CA SER A 440 25.55 13.34 33.71
C SER A 440 24.12 12.80 33.67
N ASP A 441 23.30 13.26 32.73
CA ASP A 441 21.92 12.79 32.55
C ASP A 441 21.84 11.47 31.76
N SER A 442 22.97 11.05 31.15
CA SER A 442 23.02 9.82 30.37
C SER A 442 22.81 8.56 31.20
N LEU A 443 23.37 8.48 32.42
CA LEU A 443 23.18 7.34 33.32
C LEU A 443 21.73 7.18 33.77
N THR A 444 21.05 8.30 34.03
CA THR A 444 19.63 8.30 34.38
C THR A 444 18.81 7.69 33.24
N ALA A 445 19.02 8.16 32.01
CA ALA A 445 18.33 7.64 30.83
C ALA A 445 18.69 6.16 30.54
N ILE A 446 19.93 5.74 30.80
CA ILE A 446 20.37 4.34 30.69
C ILE A 446 19.59 3.48 31.69
N TRP A 447 19.52 3.87 32.97
CA TRP A 447 18.77 3.11 33.98
C TRP A 447 17.28 3.06 33.67
N GLU A 448 16.67 4.17 33.27
CA GLU A 448 15.26 4.22 32.88
C GLU A 448 14.97 3.25 31.74
N SER A 449 15.80 3.25 30.70
CA SER A 449 15.61 2.38 29.53
C SER A 449 15.88 0.91 29.87
N TYR A 450 16.92 0.63 30.67
CA TYR A 450 17.28 -0.72 31.08
C TYR A 450 16.19 -1.37 31.94
N LEU A 451 15.72 -0.64 32.96
CA LEU A 451 14.63 -1.10 33.83
C LEU A 451 13.36 -1.29 33.02
N ARG A 452 13.00 -0.31 32.18
CA ARG A 452 11.82 -0.42 31.32
C ARG A 452 11.87 -1.69 30.46
N GLY A 453 12.93 -1.90 29.69
CA GLY A 453 13.07 -3.11 28.85
C GLY A 453 13.08 -4.43 29.62
N SER A 454 13.67 -4.43 30.82
CA SER A 454 13.69 -5.61 31.69
C SER A 454 12.29 -5.94 32.23
N LEU A 455 11.55 -4.93 32.70
CA LEU A 455 10.21 -5.07 33.27
C LEU A 455 9.17 -5.42 32.21
N GLU A 456 9.28 -4.84 31.01
CA GLU A 456 8.48 -5.21 29.84
C GLU A 456 8.65 -6.70 29.51
N PHE A 457 9.90 -7.20 29.47
CA PHE A 457 10.15 -8.62 29.24
C PHE A 457 9.67 -9.51 30.38
N ALA A 458 9.85 -9.10 31.64
CA ALA A 458 9.35 -9.86 32.79
C ALA A 458 7.84 -10.07 32.70
N SER A 459 7.08 -9.03 32.33
CA SER A 459 5.64 -9.14 32.08
C SER A 459 5.34 -10.13 30.94
N THR A 460 6.07 -10.05 29.82
CA THR A 460 5.94 -10.99 28.70
C THR A 460 6.11 -12.45 29.17
N LEU A 461 7.10 -12.70 30.03
CA LEU A 461 7.37 -14.01 30.58
C LEU A 461 6.32 -14.47 31.60
N ILE A 462 5.83 -13.59 32.47
CA ILE A 462 4.73 -13.89 33.40
C ILE A 462 3.49 -14.33 32.62
N ARG A 463 3.12 -13.57 31.58
CA ARG A 463 2.00 -13.88 30.69
C ARG A 463 2.19 -15.22 29.99
N THR A 464 3.42 -15.50 29.55
CA THR A 464 3.80 -16.79 28.98
C THR A 464 3.53 -17.91 29.98
N ASN A 465 4.02 -17.79 31.22
CA ASN A 465 3.86 -18.81 32.24
C ASN A 465 2.37 -19.11 32.54
N VAL A 466 1.55 -18.06 32.71
CA VAL A 466 0.11 -18.17 32.99
C VAL A 466 -0.68 -18.78 31.83
N THR A 467 -0.18 -18.64 30.59
CA THR A 467 -0.82 -19.21 29.39
C THR A 467 -0.38 -20.63 29.06
N THR A 468 0.69 -21.13 29.69
CA THR A 468 1.15 -22.51 29.48
C THR A 468 0.14 -23.54 30.00
N ARG A 469 0.12 -24.71 29.34
CA ARG A 469 -0.74 -25.85 29.66
C ARG A 469 0.07 -27.14 29.70
N SER A 470 -0.49 -28.16 30.34
CA SER A 470 0.15 -29.47 30.48
C SER A 470 -0.32 -30.50 29.44
N THR A 471 -1.41 -30.25 28.71
CA THR A 471 -1.99 -31.21 27.75
C THR A 471 -2.11 -30.66 26.32
N PRO A 472 -1.72 -31.44 25.27
CA PRO A 472 -1.51 -30.93 23.90
C PRO A 472 -2.71 -30.29 23.19
N ASP A 473 -3.94 -30.46 23.68
CA ASP A 473 -5.17 -29.98 23.04
C ASP A 473 -6.02 -29.06 23.94
N ASP A 474 -5.46 -28.59 25.06
CA ASP A 474 -6.14 -27.64 25.95
C ASP A 474 -5.98 -26.21 25.41
N TYR A 475 -6.93 -25.81 24.56
CA TYR A 475 -7.03 -24.43 24.11
C TYR A 475 -7.47 -23.52 25.27
N LEU A 476 -6.90 -22.31 25.36
CA LEU A 476 -7.32 -21.29 26.34
C LEU A 476 -8.84 -21.05 26.31
N ILE A 477 -9.46 -21.22 25.14
CA ILE A 477 -10.87 -21.00 24.85
C ILE A 477 -11.65 -22.31 25.03
N ASN A 478 -11.69 -22.85 26.25
CA ASN A 478 -12.67 -23.87 26.60
C ASN A 478 -13.91 -23.18 27.22
N ALA A 479 -15.10 -23.52 26.71
CA ALA A 479 -16.38 -22.81 26.94
C ALA A 479 -16.85 -22.71 28.41
N ASN A 480 -16.15 -23.34 29.35
CA ASN A 480 -16.44 -23.36 30.78
C ASN A 480 -15.44 -22.58 31.65
N ASN A 481 -14.45 -21.91 31.08
CA ASN A 481 -13.35 -21.35 31.85
C ASN A 481 -13.63 -19.95 32.41
N THR A 482 -13.43 -19.79 33.71
CA THR A 482 -13.36 -18.54 34.48
C THR A 482 -12.13 -17.68 34.15
N PHE A 483 -11.38 -18.02 33.10
CA PHE A 483 -10.11 -17.41 32.75
C PHE A 483 -10.36 -16.04 32.11
N PRO A 484 -9.69 -14.96 32.57
CA PRO A 484 -9.87 -13.62 32.04
C PRO A 484 -9.30 -13.54 30.62
N LEU A 485 -10.18 -13.60 29.62
CA LEU A 485 -9.83 -13.53 28.22
C LEU A 485 -10.46 -12.28 27.60
N ARG A 486 -9.69 -11.61 26.74
CA ARG A 486 -10.19 -10.52 25.89
C ARG A 486 -9.98 -10.82 24.42
N SER A 487 -10.86 -10.27 23.59
CA SER A 487 -10.76 -10.40 22.15
C SER A 487 -9.64 -9.52 21.59
N LEU A 488 -8.74 -10.13 20.82
CA LEU A 488 -7.76 -9.44 19.98
C LEU A 488 -8.36 -9.12 18.62
N THR A 489 -8.06 -7.94 18.10
CA THR A 489 -8.42 -7.54 16.73
C THR A 489 -7.20 -7.10 15.95
N GLY A 490 -7.16 -7.46 14.68
CA GLY A 490 -6.04 -7.16 13.82
C GLY A 490 -6.40 -7.15 12.34
N THR A 491 -5.41 -6.82 11.50
CA THR A 491 -5.54 -6.84 10.05
C THR A 491 -4.41 -7.63 9.44
N TYR A 492 -4.75 -8.67 8.67
CA TYR A 492 -3.81 -9.42 7.85
C TYR A 492 -3.80 -8.82 6.44
N THR A 493 -2.67 -8.28 6.02
CA THR A 493 -2.49 -7.63 4.73
C THR A 493 -1.63 -8.50 3.82
N ILE A 494 -2.15 -8.78 2.63
CA ILE A 494 -1.43 -9.50 1.58
C ILE A 494 -1.08 -8.52 0.47
N GLU A 495 0.18 -8.48 0.08
CA GLU A 495 0.66 -7.83 -1.14
C GLU A 495 0.59 -8.82 -2.31
N THR A 496 -0.07 -8.44 -3.39
CA THR A 496 -0.09 -9.20 -4.65
C THR A 496 -0.12 -8.26 -5.85
N MET A 497 -0.07 -8.80 -7.06
CA MET A 497 -0.31 -8.03 -8.28
C MET A 497 -1.79 -8.08 -8.64
N GLY A 498 -2.33 -7.01 -9.20
CA GLY A 498 -3.72 -6.94 -9.59
C GLY A 498 -4.08 -5.60 -10.20
N TRP A 499 -5.38 -5.32 -10.30
CA TRP A 499 -5.86 -4.03 -10.74
C TRP A 499 -6.57 -3.32 -9.61
N THR A 500 -6.16 -2.09 -9.37
CA THR A 500 -6.86 -1.13 -8.52
C THR A 500 -6.68 0.24 -9.16
N GLN A 501 -7.77 0.97 -9.34
CA GLN A 501 -7.69 2.35 -9.79
C GLN A 501 -7.62 3.22 -8.53
N SER A 502 -6.51 3.93 -8.37
CA SER A 502 -6.39 4.85 -7.25
C SER A 502 -7.47 5.93 -7.33
N VAL A 503 -7.90 6.43 -6.18
CA VAL A 503 -8.94 7.49 -6.09
C VAL A 503 -8.45 8.83 -6.66
N GLY A 504 -7.15 8.92 -7.03
CA GLY A 504 -6.53 10.13 -7.55
C GLY A 504 -7.13 10.59 -8.89
N ILE A 505 -7.35 11.90 -9.01
CA ILE A 505 -7.89 12.54 -10.23
C ILE A 505 -7.02 12.23 -11.46
N ALA A 506 -5.70 12.11 -11.28
CA ALA A 506 -4.77 11.77 -12.36
C ALA A 506 -5.07 10.41 -13.02
N HIS A 507 -5.42 9.38 -12.23
CA HIS A 507 -5.77 8.06 -12.75
C HIS A 507 -7.15 8.02 -13.41
N ARG A 508 -8.06 8.92 -13.02
CA ARG A 508 -9.37 9.06 -13.69
C ARG A 508 -9.24 9.85 -14.99
N ALA A 509 -8.34 10.82 -15.04
CA ALA A 509 -8.07 11.63 -16.21
C ALA A 509 -7.47 10.82 -17.38
N THR A 510 -6.71 9.75 -17.10
CA THR A 510 -6.20 8.87 -18.16
C THR A 510 -7.33 8.19 -18.93
N PHE A 511 -8.45 7.83 -18.28
CA PHE A 511 -9.62 7.25 -18.95
C PHE A 511 -10.40 8.22 -19.84
N ALA A 512 -10.17 9.53 -19.71
CA ALA A 512 -10.86 10.53 -20.52
C ALA A 512 -10.52 10.40 -22.00
N ALA A 513 -9.26 10.11 -22.35
CA ALA A 513 -8.81 10.00 -23.74
C ALA A 513 -9.59 8.95 -24.57
N PRO A 514 -9.61 7.65 -24.19
CA PRO A 514 -10.38 6.65 -24.92
C PRO A 514 -11.90 6.94 -24.89
N THR A 515 -12.42 7.48 -23.79
CA THR A 515 -13.84 7.82 -23.65
C THR A 515 -14.25 8.94 -24.61
N VAL A 516 -13.44 9.99 -24.73
CA VAL A 516 -13.71 11.12 -25.63
C VAL A 516 -13.73 10.66 -27.09
N VAL A 517 -12.75 9.85 -27.52
CA VAL A 517 -12.68 9.37 -28.90
C VAL A 517 -13.88 8.46 -29.25
N THR A 518 -14.20 7.51 -28.37
CA THR A 518 -15.32 6.58 -28.57
C THR A 518 -16.68 7.29 -28.58
N ILE A 519 -16.93 8.20 -27.64
CA ILE A 519 -18.17 9.00 -27.59
C ILE A 519 -18.25 9.94 -28.79
N ALA A 520 -17.16 10.63 -29.15
CA ALA A 520 -17.15 11.48 -30.33
C ALA A 520 -17.47 10.68 -31.61
N SER A 521 -16.88 9.49 -31.77
CA SER A 521 -17.20 8.59 -32.89
C SER A 521 -18.69 8.23 -32.92
N LEU A 522 -19.28 7.87 -31.78
CA LEU A 522 -20.72 7.55 -31.68
C LEU A 522 -21.60 8.75 -32.04
N LEU A 523 -21.30 9.94 -31.49
CA LEU A 523 -22.06 11.16 -31.76
C LEU A 523 -22.00 11.55 -33.24
N ILE A 524 -20.83 11.41 -33.88
CA ILE A 524 -20.64 11.65 -35.32
C ILE A 524 -21.53 10.72 -36.15
N VAL A 525 -21.53 9.42 -35.85
CA VAL A 525 -22.38 8.45 -36.58
C VAL A 525 -23.88 8.71 -36.34
N ILE A 526 -24.29 8.99 -35.11
CA ILE A 526 -25.69 9.30 -34.76
C ILE A 526 -26.14 10.55 -35.53
N TYR A 527 -25.33 11.61 -35.52
CA TYR A 527 -25.61 12.83 -36.25
C TYR A 527 -25.75 12.58 -37.77
N GLY A 528 -24.81 11.82 -38.35
CA GLY A 528 -24.90 11.41 -39.75
C GLY A 528 -26.16 10.60 -40.06
N GLY A 529 -26.51 9.64 -39.21
CA GLY A 529 -27.70 8.81 -39.35
C GLY A 529 -29.00 9.62 -39.28
N LEU A 530 -29.13 10.51 -38.29
CA LEU A 530 -30.28 11.42 -38.17
C LEU A 530 -30.43 12.31 -39.40
N ARG A 531 -29.31 12.80 -39.96
CA ARG A 531 -29.31 13.59 -41.20
C ARG A 531 -29.79 12.78 -42.40
N VAL A 532 -29.36 11.52 -42.55
CA VAL A 532 -29.85 10.63 -43.60
C VAL A 532 -31.35 10.40 -43.48
N MET A 533 -31.88 10.26 -42.26
CA MET A 533 -33.33 10.11 -42.05
C MET A 533 -34.11 11.38 -42.37
N ALA A 534 -33.55 12.56 -42.12
CA ALA A 534 -34.19 13.84 -42.38
C ALA A 534 -34.22 14.19 -43.88
N VAL A 535 -33.15 13.87 -44.62
CA VAL A 535 -33.03 14.14 -46.07
C VAL A 535 -33.55 12.95 -46.87
N ARG A 536 -34.85 12.66 -46.76
CA ARG A 536 -35.51 11.51 -47.43
C ARG A 536 -35.69 11.66 -48.95
N SER A 537 -35.30 12.79 -49.55
CA SER A 537 -35.83 13.21 -50.87
C SER A 537 -34.80 13.47 -51.97
N THR A 538 -33.49 13.28 -51.77
CA THR A 538 -32.49 13.45 -52.83
C THR A 538 -32.05 12.10 -53.39
N PRO A 539 -32.24 11.83 -54.71
CA PRO A 539 -31.68 10.63 -55.33
C PRO A 539 -30.16 10.72 -55.24
N ALA A 540 -29.58 9.78 -54.50
CA ALA A 540 -28.14 9.76 -54.32
C ALA A 540 -27.46 9.38 -55.65
N PRO A 541 -26.40 10.10 -56.05
CA PRO A 541 -25.56 9.63 -57.14
C PRO A 541 -25.01 8.24 -56.79
N THR A 542 -24.97 7.37 -57.80
CA THR A 542 -24.66 5.94 -57.71
C THR A 542 -23.21 5.63 -57.27
N SER A 543 -22.36 6.64 -57.07
CA SER A 543 -20.97 6.46 -56.62
C SER A 543 -20.87 6.43 -55.08
N THR A 544 -21.20 5.28 -54.49
CA THR A 544 -21.06 5.02 -53.05
C THR A 544 -19.60 4.94 -52.55
N HIS A 545 -18.61 5.27 -53.38
CA HIS A 545 -17.18 4.99 -53.13
C HIS A 545 -16.30 6.24 -53.03
N PHE A 546 -16.85 7.44 -52.89
CA PHE A 546 -16.03 8.62 -52.62
C PHE A 546 -15.30 8.48 -51.27
N ASP A 547 -14.01 8.82 -51.27
CA ASP A 547 -13.15 8.80 -50.08
C ASP A 547 -12.57 10.20 -49.89
N PRO A 548 -13.06 10.98 -48.93
CA PRO A 548 -12.54 12.31 -48.67
C PRO A 548 -11.12 12.28 -48.10
N ARG A 549 -10.55 11.12 -47.74
CA ARG A 549 -9.14 11.03 -47.29
C ARG A 549 -8.17 10.80 -48.43
N ASP A 550 -8.64 10.26 -49.56
CA ASP A 550 -7.82 9.98 -50.72
C ASP A 550 -7.71 11.24 -51.59
N THR A 551 -6.50 11.77 -51.70
CA THR A 551 -6.21 12.94 -52.52
C THR A 551 -6.56 12.69 -53.99
N LEU A 552 -6.46 11.45 -54.48
CA LEU A 552 -6.86 11.10 -55.84
C LEU A 552 -8.37 11.22 -56.03
N HIS A 553 -9.16 10.80 -55.04
CA HIS A 553 -10.61 10.95 -55.08
C HIS A 553 -11.02 12.43 -55.06
N ILE A 554 -10.37 13.25 -54.23
CA ILE A 554 -10.60 14.70 -54.20
C ILE A 554 -10.20 15.33 -55.54
N VAL A 555 -9.01 15.04 -56.07
CA VAL A 555 -8.53 15.60 -57.34
C VAL A 555 -9.41 15.14 -58.50
N ALA A 556 -9.83 13.88 -58.55
CA ALA A 556 -10.74 13.37 -59.57
C ALA A 556 -12.12 14.03 -59.50
N ALA A 557 -12.65 14.24 -58.30
CA ALA A 557 -13.92 14.93 -58.10
C ALA A 557 -13.83 16.44 -58.46
N SER A 558 -12.69 17.09 -58.19
CA SER A 558 -12.43 18.48 -58.58
C SER A 558 -12.20 18.63 -60.09
N ALA A 559 -11.47 17.71 -60.70
CA ALA A 559 -11.21 17.65 -62.15
C ALA A 559 -12.43 17.15 -62.96
N ALA A 560 -13.55 16.87 -62.29
CA ALA A 560 -14.76 16.43 -62.96
C ALA A 560 -15.36 17.51 -63.87
N GLY A 561 -15.06 18.79 -63.59
CA GLY A 561 -15.50 19.96 -64.37
C GLY A 561 -16.75 20.65 -63.83
N GLY A 562 -17.22 20.29 -62.63
CA GLY A 562 -18.40 20.90 -61.99
C GLY A 562 -18.10 22.12 -61.12
N LEU A 563 -16.83 22.47 -60.94
CA LEU A 563 -16.38 23.64 -60.20
C LEU A 563 -15.90 24.71 -61.18
N GLU A 564 -16.62 25.82 -61.27
CA GLU A 564 -16.20 26.99 -62.03
C GLU A 564 -15.62 28.04 -61.10
N PHE A 565 -14.31 28.01 -60.89
CA PHE A 565 -13.61 29.02 -60.11
C PHE A 565 -12.20 29.28 -60.67
N HIS A 566 -11.81 30.54 -60.70
CA HIS A 566 -10.46 30.99 -61.04
C HIS A 566 -9.73 31.39 -59.74
N PRO A 567 -8.87 30.51 -59.19
CA PRO A 567 -8.06 30.86 -58.02
C PRO A 567 -7.17 32.08 -58.28
N ASP A 568 -7.31 33.09 -57.43
CA ASP A 568 -6.38 34.21 -57.38
C ASP A 568 -5.13 33.78 -56.60
N TYR A 569 -4.12 33.30 -57.32
CA TYR A 569 -2.86 32.87 -56.73
C TYR A 569 -1.94 34.04 -56.34
N VAL A 570 -2.33 35.29 -56.63
CA VAL A 570 -1.49 36.49 -56.44
C VAL A 570 -1.67 37.10 -55.04
N SER A 571 -2.79 36.83 -54.36
CA SER A 571 -3.16 37.45 -53.07
C SER A 571 -3.40 36.46 -51.91
N ASP A 572 -2.55 35.42 -51.79
CA ASP A 572 -2.60 34.32 -50.79
C ASP A 572 -3.64 33.20 -51.03
N GLY A 573 -3.84 32.79 -52.29
CA GLY A 573 -4.57 31.57 -52.65
C GLY A 573 -6.10 31.74 -52.66
N VAL A 574 -6.84 30.62 -52.63
CA VAL A 574 -8.32 30.59 -52.79
C VAL A 574 -8.99 31.56 -51.79
N PRO A 575 -9.53 32.71 -52.24
CA PRO A 575 -10.14 33.68 -51.34
C PRO A 575 -11.38 33.06 -50.71
N ASN A 576 -11.45 33.03 -49.37
CA ASN A 576 -12.61 32.58 -48.59
C ASN A 576 -13.03 31.11 -48.80
N GLY A 577 -12.14 30.13 -48.59
CA GLY A 577 -12.51 28.71 -48.54
C GLY A 577 -13.61 28.35 -47.51
N GLU A 578 -13.90 29.24 -46.55
CA GLU A 578 -15.04 29.15 -45.63
C GLU A 578 -16.40 29.41 -46.29
N LYS A 579 -16.45 30.21 -47.37
CA LYS A 579 -17.67 30.60 -48.08
C LYS A 579 -17.99 29.69 -49.28
N PHE A 580 -17.10 28.75 -49.59
CA PHE A 580 -17.20 27.92 -50.79
C PHE A 580 -17.69 26.51 -50.44
N ASP A 581 -19.00 26.31 -50.59
CA ASP A 581 -19.67 25.03 -50.33
C ASP A 581 -19.67 24.14 -51.58
N VAL A 582 -19.17 22.92 -51.41
CA VAL A 582 -19.12 21.89 -52.46
C VAL A 582 -20.04 20.73 -52.14
N ARG A 583 -20.74 20.23 -53.15
CA ARG A 583 -21.58 19.03 -53.11
C ARG A 583 -21.12 18.04 -54.17
N LEU A 584 -21.14 16.75 -53.87
CA LEU A 584 -20.94 15.68 -54.85
C LEU A 584 -22.25 15.41 -55.58
N ASP A 585 -22.26 15.70 -56.87
CA ASP A 585 -23.40 15.45 -57.76
C ASP A 585 -22.94 15.01 -59.16
N THR A 586 -23.88 14.58 -60.01
CA THR A 586 -23.57 14.23 -61.40
C THR A 586 -23.24 15.48 -62.21
N VAL A 587 -21.96 15.63 -62.59
CA VAL A 587 -21.48 16.76 -63.40
C VAL A 587 -21.88 16.59 -64.87
N ASN A 588 -21.88 15.35 -65.36
CA ASN A 588 -22.36 15.03 -66.71
C ASN A 588 -23.31 13.82 -66.66
N PRO A 589 -24.63 14.04 -66.84
CA PRO A 589 -25.62 12.98 -66.76
C PRO A 589 -25.53 11.95 -67.90
N GLN A 590 -24.90 12.29 -69.03
CA GLN A 590 -24.74 11.37 -70.17
C GLN A 590 -23.60 10.35 -69.95
N THR A 591 -22.56 10.73 -69.20
CA THR A 591 -21.41 9.86 -68.89
C THR A 591 -21.44 9.28 -67.48
N GLY A 592 -22.41 9.69 -66.66
CA GLY A 592 -22.52 9.28 -65.25
C GLY A 592 -21.37 9.77 -64.37
N LYS A 593 -20.61 10.77 -64.84
CA LYS A 593 -19.44 11.31 -64.13
C LYS A 593 -19.89 12.11 -62.90
N VAL A 594 -19.44 11.71 -61.72
CA VAL A 594 -19.70 12.38 -60.44
C VAL A 594 -18.52 13.25 -60.06
N GLY A 595 -18.79 14.46 -59.54
CA GLY A 595 -17.77 15.41 -59.15
C GLY A 595 -18.30 16.49 -58.22
N PHE A 596 -17.43 17.41 -57.82
CA PHE A 596 -17.85 18.55 -57.01
C PHE A 596 -18.63 19.58 -57.86
N VAL A 597 -19.74 20.04 -57.32
CA VAL A 597 -20.61 21.10 -57.85
C VAL A 597 -20.82 22.14 -56.74
N THR A 598 -20.97 23.42 -57.10
CA THR A 598 -21.21 24.50 -56.14
C THR A 598 -22.59 24.35 -55.50
N ALA A 599 -22.67 24.48 -54.16
CA ALA A 599 -23.91 24.32 -53.41
C ALA A 599 -24.70 25.64 -53.18
N GLN A 600 -24.17 26.79 -53.60
CA GLN A 600 -24.81 28.10 -53.45
C GLN A 600 -25.82 28.39 -54.57
N GLU A 601 -27.05 28.76 -54.20
CA GLU A 601 -28.05 29.32 -55.10
C GLU A 601 -27.58 30.69 -55.62
N GLY A 602 -27.20 30.75 -56.89
CA GLY A 602 -26.71 31.97 -57.55
C GLY A 602 -25.57 31.74 -58.55
N TYR A 603 -24.89 30.60 -58.48
CA TYR A 603 -23.97 30.12 -59.52
C TYR A 603 -24.72 29.13 -60.41
N ALA A 604 -25.11 29.56 -61.60
CA ALA A 604 -25.71 28.65 -62.58
C ALA A 604 -24.65 27.65 -63.06
N PRO A 605 -24.94 26.35 -63.14
CA PRO A 605 -24.07 25.42 -63.86
C PRO A 605 -24.04 25.88 -65.32
N VAL A 606 -22.88 26.30 -65.82
CA VAL A 606 -22.75 26.61 -67.25
C VAL A 606 -23.02 25.34 -68.03
N ALA A 607 -23.97 25.44 -68.95
CA ALA A 607 -24.14 24.44 -69.98
C ALA A 607 -22.82 24.32 -70.73
N ASN A 608 -22.19 23.15 -70.58
CA ASN A 608 -21.05 22.63 -71.33
C ASN A 608 -20.72 23.51 -72.55
N PRO A 609 -19.57 24.22 -72.61
CA PRO A 609 -19.21 24.92 -73.83
C PRO A 609 -19.23 23.89 -74.95
N ALA A 610 -20.08 24.15 -75.95
CA ALA A 610 -20.31 23.26 -77.06
C ALA A 610 -18.97 22.73 -77.57
N MET A 611 -18.93 21.41 -77.76
CA MET A 611 -17.88 20.64 -78.43
C MET A 611 -17.15 21.52 -79.44
N LYS A 612 -15.94 21.99 -79.07
CA LYS A 612 -15.09 22.77 -79.96
C LYS A 612 -14.75 21.85 -81.12
N HIS A 613 -15.32 22.13 -82.28
CA HIS A 613 -15.11 21.40 -83.52
C HIS A 613 -13.62 21.14 -83.75
N ASP A 614 -13.30 19.90 -84.14
CA ASP A 614 -11.99 19.47 -84.60
C ASP A 614 -11.49 20.40 -85.71
N SER A 615 -10.53 21.29 -85.40
CA SER A 615 -9.71 21.91 -86.43
C SER A 615 -8.59 20.95 -86.79
N TYR A 616 -8.90 20.07 -87.74
CA TYR A 616 -7.91 19.35 -88.54
C TYR A 616 -7.00 20.34 -89.29
N TYR A 617 -5.72 19.97 -89.41
CA TYR A 617 -4.63 20.60 -90.19
C TYR A 617 -3.92 21.84 -89.63
N THR A 618 -2.81 21.59 -88.93
CA THR A 618 -1.59 22.38 -89.11
C THR A 618 -0.42 21.44 -89.39
N THR A 619 -0.16 21.25 -90.67
CA THR A 619 1.07 20.66 -91.23
C THR A 619 2.28 21.50 -90.84
N TYR A 620 3.22 20.90 -90.11
CA TYR A 620 4.58 21.42 -89.98
C TYR A 620 5.34 21.17 -91.29
N THR A 621 5.60 22.22 -92.05
CA THR A 621 6.65 22.23 -93.07
C THR A 621 7.98 22.50 -92.40
N GLY A 622 8.91 21.55 -92.47
CA GLY A 622 10.32 21.83 -92.22
C GLY A 622 10.91 22.66 -93.35
N TYR A 623 11.93 23.47 -93.05
CA TYR A 623 13.18 23.52 -93.81
C TYR A 623 14.25 24.34 -93.05
N MET A 624 15.44 23.74 -93.03
CA MET A 624 16.82 24.23 -92.87
C MET A 624 17.11 25.65 -92.35
N GLY A 625 18.04 25.67 -91.39
CA GLY A 625 18.83 26.81 -90.92
C GLY A 625 19.69 26.36 -89.75
#